data_AF-A0A1V4TNL5-F1
#
_entry.id   AF-A0A1V4TNL5-F1
#
_cell.length_a   1.000
_cell.length_b   1.000
_cell.length_c   1.000
_cell.angle_alpha   90.00
_cell.angle_beta   90.00
_cell.angle_gamma   90.00
#
_symmetry.space_group_name_H-M   'P 1'
#
loop_
_entity.id
_entity.type
_entity.pdbx_description
1 polymer ?
#
loop_
_entity_poly.entity_id
_entity_poly.type
_entity_poly.pdbx_seq_one_letter_code
_entity_poly.pdbx_strand_id
1 'polypeptide(L)'
;MSDNQDLDRSRPQLLDLLHTLQGCEDRESALRAVMDMVAGVFQPGSICYLPEDGGRPLGDCGPWTAGVHLLPNQIVKLLPSKKGIALAIKEKGVRVGMLCADGVDNPRSLDDKLPMLLIIPDALEIAFSNIRLLQELRDSQDRLARLSESLGVANKILRHDIANELLVISSSLDLYKLNNREKDLLRAQASLQRMQNIIAQMRELDHFLLSRTEMASAELREVIDKVMKGLDMPYSVVGEGKVLADPALAAIIENLARNAKRHGKAERMEFIITPSGKRTMLLVRDDGTGIKEEYLSRVLMEGVAFGESRGTGLGLYLVLRTMQRYGGDITAGNDPRGGARFELTFRSA
;
A
#
# COMPACT_ATOMS: atom_id res chain seq x y z
N MET A 1 -48.47 -23.54 -25.40
CA MET A 1 -49.01 -22.65 -24.35
C MET A 1 -48.59 -23.08 -22.94
N SER A 2 -47.65 -24.04 -22.77
CA SER A 2 -47.12 -24.48 -21.47
C SER A 2 -45.86 -23.74 -21.01
N ASP A 3 -45.08 -23.16 -21.93
CA ASP A 3 -43.74 -22.62 -21.63
C ASP A 3 -43.72 -21.39 -20.69
N ASN A 4 -44.86 -20.74 -20.47
CA ASN A 4 -44.92 -19.50 -19.69
C ASN A 4 -45.24 -19.72 -18.19
N GLN A 5 -45.63 -20.94 -17.77
CA GLN A 5 -45.99 -21.22 -16.37
C GLN A 5 -44.79 -21.66 -15.50
N ASP A 6 -43.76 -22.28 -16.08
CA ASP A 6 -42.60 -22.79 -15.33
C ASP A 6 -41.47 -21.74 -15.14
N LEU A 7 -41.38 -20.76 -16.05
CA LEU A 7 -40.58 -19.53 -15.86
C LEU A 7 -41.06 -18.74 -14.63
N ASP A 8 -42.35 -18.77 -14.31
CA ASP A 8 -42.95 -18.03 -13.20
C ASP A 8 -42.61 -18.65 -11.84
N ARG A 9 -42.40 -19.98 -11.76
CA ARG A 9 -41.97 -20.68 -10.54
C ARG A 9 -40.47 -20.54 -10.23
N SER A 10 -39.66 -20.31 -11.26
CA SER A 10 -38.20 -20.18 -11.16
C SER A 10 -37.74 -18.77 -10.81
N ARG A 11 -38.60 -17.78 -11.02
CA ARG A 11 -38.35 -16.34 -10.84
C ARG A 11 -38.03 -15.93 -9.40
N PRO A 12 -38.71 -16.44 -8.35
CA PRO A 12 -38.39 -16.08 -6.96
C PRO A 12 -36.99 -16.55 -6.55
N GLN A 13 -36.60 -17.77 -6.97
CA GLN A 13 -35.30 -18.35 -6.64
C GLN A 13 -34.14 -17.58 -7.29
N LEU A 14 -34.33 -17.10 -8.52
CA LEU A 14 -33.35 -16.26 -9.19
C LEU A 14 -33.22 -14.88 -8.52
N LEU A 15 -34.32 -14.28 -8.10
CA LEU A 15 -34.31 -13.00 -7.37
C LEU A 15 -33.62 -13.11 -6.02
N ASP A 16 -33.89 -14.18 -5.26
CA ASP A 16 -33.22 -14.47 -3.99
C ASP A 16 -31.72 -14.69 -4.18
N LEU A 17 -31.32 -15.39 -5.25
CA LEU A 17 -29.91 -15.54 -5.60
C LEU A 17 -29.26 -14.18 -5.88
N LEU A 18 -29.88 -13.34 -6.70
CA LEU A 18 -29.35 -12.01 -7.01
C LEU A 18 -29.19 -11.15 -5.76
N HIS A 19 -30.16 -11.19 -4.84
CA HIS A 19 -30.05 -10.51 -3.54
C HIS A 19 -28.92 -11.07 -2.68
N THR A 20 -28.74 -12.39 -2.66
CA THR A 20 -27.66 -13.03 -1.92
C THR A 20 -26.29 -12.65 -2.49
N LEU A 21 -26.16 -12.66 -3.82
CA LEU A 21 -24.94 -12.28 -4.53
C LEU A 21 -24.55 -10.81 -4.29
N GLN A 22 -25.52 -9.92 -4.13
CA GLN A 22 -25.25 -8.51 -3.77
C GLN A 22 -24.59 -8.35 -2.39
N GLY A 23 -24.82 -9.29 -1.47
CA GLY A 23 -24.27 -9.26 -0.11
C GLY A 23 -22.93 -9.98 0.06
N CYS A 24 -22.41 -10.65 -0.99
CA CYS A 24 -21.16 -11.40 -0.88
C CYS A 24 -19.94 -10.46 -0.84
N GLU A 25 -19.03 -10.71 0.09
CA GLU A 25 -17.78 -9.93 0.22
C GLU A 25 -16.58 -10.56 -0.52
N ASP A 26 -16.71 -11.83 -0.93
CA ASP A 26 -15.67 -12.60 -1.57
C ASP A 26 -16.23 -13.60 -2.60
N ARG A 27 -15.34 -14.11 -3.47
CA ARG A 27 -15.70 -15.00 -4.58
C ARG A 27 -16.21 -16.35 -4.11
N GLU A 28 -15.69 -16.89 -3.01
CA GLU A 28 -16.09 -18.19 -2.49
C GLU A 28 -17.53 -18.12 -1.97
N SER A 29 -17.88 -17.06 -1.23
CA SER A 29 -19.24 -16.81 -0.76
C SER A 29 -20.24 -16.72 -1.92
N ALA A 30 -19.89 -16.02 -3.00
CA ALA A 30 -20.73 -15.92 -4.20
C ALA A 30 -20.91 -17.28 -4.91
N LEU A 31 -19.83 -18.07 -5.03
CA LEU A 31 -19.88 -19.42 -5.60
C LEU A 31 -20.74 -20.35 -4.76
N ARG A 32 -20.61 -20.31 -3.43
CA ARG A 32 -21.43 -21.10 -2.50
C ARG A 32 -22.91 -20.76 -2.63
N ALA A 33 -23.26 -19.47 -2.69
CA ALA A 33 -24.66 -19.05 -2.89
C ALA A 33 -25.27 -19.64 -4.17
N VAL A 34 -24.52 -19.64 -5.27
CA VAL A 34 -24.96 -20.27 -6.52
C VAL A 34 -25.06 -21.79 -6.39
N MET A 35 -24.08 -22.43 -5.75
CA MET A 35 -24.09 -23.88 -5.53
C MET A 35 -25.31 -24.31 -4.70
N ASP A 36 -25.63 -23.57 -3.65
CA ASP A 36 -26.80 -23.83 -2.80
C ASP A 36 -28.11 -23.65 -3.56
N MET A 37 -28.19 -22.62 -4.41
CA MET A 37 -29.35 -22.43 -5.30
C MET A 37 -29.49 -23.60 -6.29
N VAL A 38 -28.39 -23.98 -6.97
CA VAL A 38 -28.41 -25.13 -7.90
C VAL A 38 -28.78 -26.43 -7.16
N ALA A 39 -28.27 -26.63 -5.94
CA ALA A 39 -28.61 -27.78 -5.12
C ALA A 39 -30.11 -27.81 -4.75
N GLY A 40 -30.69 -26.68 -4.36
CA GLY A 40 -32.12 -26.57 -4.06
C GLY A 40 -33.03 -26.76 -5.28
N VAL A 41 -32.58 -26.34 -6.47
CA VAL A 41 -33.38 -26.35 -7.70
C VAL A 41 -33.32 -27.69 -8.44
N PHE A 42 -32.15 -28.33 -8.45
CA PHE A 42 -31.87 -29.53 -9.26
C PHE A 42 -31.62 -30.80 -8.43
N GLN A 43 -31.39 -30.67 -7.12
CA GLN A 43 -31.08 -31.80 -6.23
C GLN A 43 -30.06 -32.77 -6.83
N PRO A 44 -28.87 -32.30 -7.24
CA PRO A 44 -27.84 -33.16 -7.79
C PRO A 44 -27.25 -34.05 -6.69
N GLY A 45 -26.83 -35.26 -7.05
CA GLY A 45 -26.08 -36.14 -6.16
C GLY A 45 -24.72 -35.56 -5.75
N SER A 46 -24.07 -34.81 -6.64
CA SER A 46 -22.81 -34.09 -6.35
C SER A 46 -22.78 -32.74 -7.07
N ILE A 47 -22.22 -31.72 -6.42
CA ILE A 47 -22.00 -30.38 -6.99
C ILE A 47 -20.64 -29.83 -6.59
N CYS A 48 -19.95 -29.19 -7.53
CA CYS A 48 -18.66 -28.58 -7.27
C CYS A 48 -18.30 -27.43 -8.23
N TYR A 49 -17.39 -26.57 -7.78
CA TYR A 49 -16.69 -25.60 -8.62
C TYR A 49 -15.23 -26.01 -8.82
N LEU A 50 -14.80 -26.07 -10.08
CA LEU A 50 -13.45 -26.40 -10.51
C LEU A 50 -12.79 -25.13 -11.09
N PRO A 51 -11.80 -24.54 -10.41
CA PRO A 51 -11.09 -23.38 -10.93
C PRO A 51 -10.15 -23.77 -12.08
N GLU A 52 -9.97 -22.85 -13.04
CA GLU A 52 -9.14 -23.11 -14.23
C GLU A 52 -7.64 -22.96 -13.96
N ASP A 53 -7.27 -22.15 -12.96
CA ASP A 53 -5.89 -21.87 -12.56
C ASP A 53 -5.26 -22.98 -11.68
N GLY A 54 -5.98 -24.08 -11.45
CA GLY A 54 -5.55 -25.15 -10.55
C GLY A 54 -5.69 -24.81 -9.07
N GLY A 55 -6.44 -23.74 -8.73
CA GLY A 55 -6.80 -23.40 -7.37
C GLY A 55 -7.57 -24.51 -6.63
N ARG A 56 -7.83 -24.30 -5.33
CA ARG A 56 -8.56 -25.27 -4.52
C ARG A 56 -10.00 -25.41 -5.02
N PRO A 57 -10.45 -26.63 -5.39
CA PRO A 57 -11.85 -26.85 -5.76
C PRO A 57 -12.80 -26.64 -4.58
N LEU A 58 -14.05 -26.29 -4.87
CA LEU A 58 -15.11 -26.10 -3.87
C LEU A 58 -16.21 -27.14 -4.07
N GLY A 59 -16.73 -27.72 -2.99
CA GLY A 59 -17.78 -28.74 -3.03
C GLY A 59 -17.28 -30.17 -3.20
N ASP A 60 -18.16 -31.06 -3.65
CA ASP A 60 -17.90 -32.50 -3.79
C ASP A 60 -17.25 -32.83 -5.13
N CYS A 61 -15.95 -32.51 -5.23
CA CYS A 61 -15.11 -32.78 -6.40
C CYS A 61 -14.60 -34.23 -6.38
N GLY A 62 -15.48 -35.19 -6.65
CA GLY A 62 -15.11 -36.60 -6.71
C GLY A 62 -14.40 -37.02 -8.01
N PRO A 63 -14.06 -38.31 -8.15
CA PRO A 63 -13.46 -38.88 -9.37
C PRO A 63 -14.29 -38.66 -10.64
N TRP A 64 -15.60 -38.42 -10.50
CA TRP A 64 -16.53 -38.14 -11.59
C TRP A 64 -16.21 -36.83 -12.35
N THR A 65 -15.44 -35.93 -11.73
CA THR A 65 -14.96 -34.70 -12.36
C THR A 65 -13.81 -34.95 -13.34
N ALA A 66 -13.18 -36.13 -13.30
CA ALA A 66 -12.09 -36.50 -14.20
C ALA A 66 -12.61 -36.63 -15.64
N GLY A 67 -12.27 -35.65 -16.49
CA GLY A 67 -12.68 -35.58 -17.89
C GLY A 67 -13.79 -34.57 -18.19
N VAL A 68 -14.25 -33.81 -17.19
CA VAL A 68 -15.14 -32.67 -17.42
C VAL A 68 -14.34 -31.52 -18.03
N HIS A 69 -14.48 -31.37 -19.34
CA HIS A 69 -13.85 -30.30 -20.11
C HIS A 69 -14.88 -29.59 -20.99
N LEU A 70 -14.81 -28.27 -20.99
CA LEU A 70 -15.58 -27.37 -21.84
C LEU A 70 -14.69 -26.87 -22.97
N LEU A 71 -15.21 -26.81 -24.21
CA LEU A 71 -14.53 -26.12 -25.30
C LEU A 71 -14.40 -24.61 -24.98
N PRO A 72 -13.44 -23.88 -25.57
CA PRO A 72 -13.18 -22.48 -25.21
C PRO A 72 -14.41 -21.55 -25.23
N ASN A 73 -15.32 -21.76 -26.18
CA ASN A 73 -16.53 -20.95 -26.35
C ASN A 73 -17.79 -21.62 -25.80
N GLN A 74 -17.68 -22.79 -25.16
CA GLN A 74 -18.83 -23.52 -24.66
C GLN A 74 -19.23 -23.00 -23.28
N ILE A 75 -20.46 -22.50 -23.17
CA ILE A 75 -21.02 -21.95 -21.92
C ILE A 75 -21.59 -23.07 -21.05
N VAL A 76 -22.25 -24.05 -21.66
CA VAL A 76 -22.88 -25.18 -20.96
C VAL A 76 -22.59 -26.49 -21.68
N LYS A 77 -22.44 -27.58 -20.92
CA LYS A 77 -22.27 -28.94 -21.43
C LYS A 77 -23.03 -29.93 -20.55
N LEU A 78 -23.77 -30.84 -21.17
CA LEU A 78 -24.29 -32.02 -20.49
C LEU A 78 -23.14 -32.99 -20.18
N LEU A 79 -23.09 -33.48 -18.95
CA LEU A 79 -22.08 -34.43 -18.50
C LEU A 79 -22.29 -35.82 -19.13
N PRO A 80 -21.23 -36.68 -19.17
CA PRO A 80 -21.31 -38.01 -19.78
C PRO A 80 -22.40 -38.92 -19.21
N SER A 81 -22.75 -38.73 -17.94
CA SER A 81 -23.86 -39.42 -17.24
C SER A 81 -25.22 -39.16 -17.87
N LYS A 82 -25.34 -38.10 -18.71
CA LYS A 82 -26.59 -37.51 -19.21
C LYS A 82 -27.55 -37.06 -18.10
N LYS A 83 -27.06 -36.97 -16.86
CA LYS A 83 -27.80 -36.52 -15.67
C LYS A 83 -27.09 -35.36 -14.97
N GLY A 84 -26.25 -34.63 -15.68
CA GLY A 84 -25.46 -33.56 -15.08
C GLY A 84 -25.10 -32.47 -16.08
N ILE A 85 -24.64 -31.35 -15.54
CA ILE A 85 -24.27 -30.15 -16.28
C ILE A 85 -22.92 -29.62 -15.83
N ALA A 86 -22.20 -28.99 -16.77
CA ALA A 86 -21.06 -28.15 -16.50
C ALA A 86 -21.32 -26.76 -17.11
N LEU A 87 -21.14 -25.72 -16.31
CA LEU A 87 -21.32 -24.31 -16.68
C LEU A 87 -19.97 -23.60 -16.60
N ALA A 88 -19.57 -22.93 -17.69
CA ALA A 88 -18.40 -22.08 -17.70
C ALA A 88 -18.67 -20.80 -16.89
N ILE A 89 -17.79 -20.49 -15.95
CA ILE A 89 -17.79 -19.21 -15.23
C ILE A 89 -16.72 -18.33 -15.84
N LYS A 90 -17.08 -17.10 -16.19
CA LYS A 90 -16.20 -16.15 -16.86
C LYS A 90 -16.02 -14.88 -16.03
N GLU A 91 -14.90 -14.21 -16.26
CA GLU A 91 -14.64 -12.87 -15.78
C GLU A 91 -13.96 -12.07 -16.92
N LYS A 92 -14.57 -10.95 -17.33
CA LYS A 92 -14.13 -10.14 -18.47
C LYS A 92 -13.99 -10.98 -19.75
N GLY A 93 -14.90 -11.92 -19.95
CA GLY A 93 -14.90 -12.84 -21.10
C GLY A 93 -13.84 -13.96 -21.05
N VAL A 94 -12.99 -14.01 -20.03
CA VAL A 94 -12.01 -15.10 -19.81
C VAL A 94 -12.62 -16.14 -18.87
N ARG A 95 -12.51 -17.43 -19.19
CA ARG A 95 -13.00 -18.50 -18.31
C ARG A 95 -12.09 -18.61 -17.09
N VAL A 96 -12.69 -18.51 -15.90
CA VAL A 96 -11.99 -18.57 -14.60
C VAL A 96 -12.21 -19.91 -13.89
N GLY A 97 -13.22 -20.66 -14.32
CA GLY A 97 -13.51 -21.99 -13.82
C GLY A 97 -14.81 -22.54 -14.38
N MET A 98 -15.27 -23.64 -13.81
CA MET A 98 -16.53 -24.27 -14.18
C MET A 98 -17.29 -24.75 -12.95
N LEU A 99 -18.60 -24.55 -12.96
CA LEU A 99 -19.54 -25.11 -11.99
C LEU A 99 -20.12 -26.39 -12.56
N CYS A 100 -19.96 -27.51 -11.85
CA CYS A 100 -20.39 -28.83 -12.27
C CYS A 100 -21.40 -29.39 -11.29
N ALA A 101 -22.49 -29.97 -11.78
CA ALA A 101 -23.47 -30.69 -10.99
C ALA A 101 -23.81 -32.01 -11.69
N ASP A 102 -23.72 -33.14 -10.99
CA ASP A 102 -24.02 -34.48 -11.53
C ASP A 102 -25.03 -35.23 -10.68
N GLY A 103 -25.72 -36.19 -11.29
CA GLY A 103 -26.75 -36.99 -10.63
C GLY A 103 -28.05 -36.23 -10.33
N VAL A 104 -28.48 -35.35 -11.24
CA VAL A 104 -29.77 -34.63 -11.16
C VAL A 104 -30.94 -35.64 -11.18
N ASP A 105 -31.79 -35.60 -10.16
CA ASP A 105 -32.88 -36.57 -9.93
C ASP A 105 -33.88 -36.66 -11.08
N ASN A 106 -34.21 -35.54 -11.72
CA ASN A 106 -35.11 -35.50 -12.88
C ASN A 106 -34.43 -34.81 -14.09
N PRO A 107 -33.78 -35.55 -14.99
CA PRO A 107 -33.04 -34.98 -16.12
C PRO A 107 -33.90 -34.12 -17.07
N ARG A 108 -35.22 -34.35 -17.14
CA ARG A 108 -36.13 -33.50 -17.94
C ARG A 108 -36.23 -32.07 -17.40
N SER A 109 -36.03 -31.88 -16.09
CA SER A 109 -36.03 -30.55 -15.47
C SER A 109 -34.85 -29.66 -15.90
N LEU A 110 -33.80 -30.25 -16.50
CA LEU A 110 -32.68 -29.49 -17.06
C LEU A 110 -33.12 -28.68 -18.28
N ASP A 111 -33.98 -29.23 -19.12
CA ASP A 111 -34.50 -28.54 -20.31
C ASP A 111 -35.44 -27.40 -19.90
N ASP A 112 -36.36 -27.67 -18.96
CA ASP A 112 -37.34 -26.69 -18.46
C ASP A 112 -36.67 -25.51 -17.72
N LYS A 113 -35.51 -25.74 -17.09
CA LYS A 113 -34.78 -24.72 -16.30
C LYS A 113 -33.50 -24.24 -16.97
N LEU A 114 -33.25 -24.62 -18.23
CA LEU A 114 -32.07 -24.21 -18.98
C LEU A 114 -31.90 -22.67 -19.06
N PRO A 115 -32.98 -21.86 -19.23
CA PRO A 115 -32.85 -20.41 -19.22
C PRO A 115 -32.27 -19.87 -17.90
N MET A 116 -32.61 -20.47 -16.76
CA MET A 116 -32.07 -20.08 -15.46
C MET A 116 -30.56 -20.39 -15.38
N LEU A 117 -30.17 -21.59 -15.82
CA LEU A 117 -28.76 -22.03 -15.82
C LEU A 117 -27.86 -21.13 -16.68
N LEU A 118 -28.39 -20.60 -17.77
CA LEU A 118 -27.66 -19.69 -18.66
C LEU A 118 -27.46 -18.29 -18.07
N ILE A 119 -28.27 -17.86 -17.09
CA ILE A 119 -28.14 -16.56 -16.42
C ILE A 119 -27.07 -16.61 -15.30
N ILE A 120 -26.85 -17.78 -14.70
CA ILE A 120 -25.92 -17.95 -13.57
C ILE A 120 -24.49 -17.47 -13.89
N PRO A 121 -23.88 -17.82 -15.04
CA PRO A 121 -22.55 -17.33 -15.41
C PRO A 121 -22.47 -15.80 -15.42
N ASP A 122 -23.45 -15.14 -16.05
CA ASP A 122 -23.47 -13.68 -16.16
C ASP A 122 -23.69 -13.02 -14.79
N ALA A 123 -24.56 -13.59 -13.95
CA ALA A 123 -24.77 -13.12 -12.58
C ALA A 123 -23.51 -13.24 -11.71
N LEU A 124 -22.77 -14.34 -11.85
CA LEU A 124 -21.48 -14.54 -11.17
C LEU A 124 -20.41 -13.60 -11.71
N GLU A 125 -20.35 -13.38 -13.02
CA GLU A 125 -19.41 -12.44 -13.63
C GLU A 125 -19.62 -11.02 -13.08
N ILE A 126 -20.87 -10.57 -13.00
CA ILE A 126 -21.24 -9.27 -12.39
C ILE A 126 -20.85 -9.25 -10.91
N ALA A 127 -21.18 -10.30 -10.15
CA ALA A 127 -20.87 -10.38 -8.72
C ALA A 127 -19.35 -10.31 -8.47
N PHE A 128 -18.54 -11.07 -9.22
CA PHE A 128 -17.08 -11.04 -9.12
C PHE A 128 -16.50 -9.67 -9.47
N SER A 129 -17.04 -9.01 -10.51
CA SER A 129 -16.62 -7.66 -10.86
C SER A 129 -16.94 -6.66 -9.75
N ASN A 130 -18.13 -6.75 -9.14
CA ASN A 130 -18.54 -5.88 -8.04
C ASN A 130 -17.69 -6.12 -6.79
N ILE A 131 -17.43 -7.37 -6.41
CA ILE A 131 -16.55 -7.73 -5.30
C ILE A 131 -15.16 -7.12 -5.50
N ARG A 132 -14.59 -7.26 -6.70
CA ARG A 132 -13.28 -6.67 -7.01
C ARG A 132 -13.30 -5.14 -6.90
N LEU A 133 -14.32 -4.49 -7.47
CA LEU A 133 -14.45 -3.03 -7.42
C LEU A 133 -14.61 -2.51 -5.98
N LEU A 134 -15.39 -3.22 -5.14
CA LEU A 134 -15.56 -2.87 -3.74
C LEU A 134 -14.26 -3.05 -2.94
N GLN A 135 -13.49 -4.10 -3.22
CA GLN A 135 -12.16 -4.29 -2.63
C GLN A 135 -11.20 -3.17 -3.04
N GLU A 136 -11.10 -2.88 -4.34
CA GLU A 136 -10.27 -1.76 -4.85
C GLU A 136 -10.66 -0.41 -4.23
N LEU A 137 -11.97 -0.17 -4.04
CA LEU A 137 -12.49 1.02 -3.40
C LEU A 137 -12.11 1.09 -1.91
N ARG A 138 -12.31 0.00 -1.15
CA ARG A 138 -11.93 -0.10 0.27
C ARG A 138 -10.43 0.14 0.45
N ASP A 139 -9.59 -0.51 -0.36
CA ASP A 139 -8.13 -0.35 -0.32
C ASP A 139 -7.70 1.10 -0.62
N SER A 140 -8.36 1.74 -1.59
CA SER A 140 -8.13 3.15 -1.93
C SER A 140 -8.55 4.09 -0.80
N GLN A 141 -9.71 3.84 -0.17
CA GLN A 141 -10.19 4.60 0.98
C GLN A 141 -9.25 4.50 2.17
N ASP A 142 -8.80 3.30 2.52
CA ASP A 142 -7.84 3.08 3.60
C ASP A 142 -6.51 3.77 3.33
N ARG A 143 -6.07 3.76 2.07
CA ARG A 143 -4.87 4.49 1.64
C ARG A 143 -5.04 6.00 1.80
N LEU A 144 -6.19 6.55 1.39
CA LEU A 144 -6.49 7.98 1.55
C LEU A 144 -6.59 8.39 3.02
N ALA A 145 -7.21 7.56 3.87
CA ALA A 145 -7.31 7.80 5.30
C ALA A 145 -5.92 7.89 5.96
N ARG A 146 -5.04 6.91 5.67
CA ARG A 146 -3.65 6.91 6.17
C ARG A 146 -2.86 8.14 5.71
N LEU A 147 -3.02 8.56 4.46
CA LEU A 147 -2.37 9.78 3.96
C LEU A 147 -2.92 11.03 4.64
N SER A 148 -4.24 11.13 4.80
CA SER A 148 -4.92 12.24 5.45
C SER A 148 -4.51 12.41 6.91
N GLU A 149 -4.43 11.31 7.67
CA GLU A 149 -3.94 11.31 9.05
C GLU A 149 -2.51 11.85 9.13
N SER A 150 -1.62 11.33 8.28
CA SER A 150 -0.20 11.72 8.26
C SER A 150 -0.01 13.21 7.91
N LEU A 151 -0.84 13.70 6.98
CA LEU A 151 -0.93 15.13 6.65
C LEU A 151 -1.46 15.96 7.81
N GLY A 152 -2.47 15.46 8.51
CA GLY A 152 -3.09 16.13 9.65
C GLY A 152 -2.09 16.41 10.76
N VAL A 153 -1.26 15.42 11.10
CA VAL A 153 -0.29 15.59 12.17
C VAL A 153 0.89 16.48 11.74
N ALA A 154 1.41 16.31 10.53
CA ALA A 154 2.44 17.20 9.98
C ALA A 154 1.97 18.67 9.94
N ASN A 155 0.76 18.93 9.45
CA ASN A 155 0.19 20.28 9.38
C ASN A 155 -0.05 20.89 10.78
N LYS A 156 -0.41 20.05 11.77
CA LYS A 156 -0.54 20.50 13.17
C LYS A 156 0.81 20.95 13.74
N ILE A 157 1.87 20.17 13.54
CA ILE A 157 3.23 20.50 13.99
C ILE A 157 3.71 21.79 13.30
N LEU A 158 3.59 21.86 11.97
CA LEU A 158 4.02 23.02 11.20
C LEU A 158 3.30 24.30 11.65
N ARG A 159 1.99 24.28 11.86
CA ARG A 159 1.24 25.45 12.35
C ARG A 159 1.75 25.93 13.70
N HIS A 160 1.97 25.00 14.63
CA HIS A 160 2.47 25.33 15.95
C HIS A 160 3.84 25.99 15.87
N ASP A 161 4.75 25.44 15.06
CA ASP A 161 6.11 25.96 14.94
C ASP A 161 6.15 27.31 14.21
N ILE A 162 5.35 27.50 13.15
CA ILE A 162 5.20 28.79 12.47
C ILE A 162 4.67 29.85 13.43
N ALA A 163 3.61 29.54 14.18
CA ALA A 163 3.02 30.48 15.14
C ALA A 163 4.02 30.90 16.22
N ASN A 164 4.81 29.94 16.73
CA ASN A 164 5.82 30.21 17.75
C ASN A 164 6.95 31.09 17.23
N GLU A 165 7.48 30.82 16.04
CA GLU A 165 8.55 31.65 15.46
C GLU A 165 8.03 33.06 15.13
N LEU A 166 6.80 33.21 14.61
CA LEU A 166 6.19 34.52 14.41
C LEU A 166 6.04 35.31 15.72
N LEU A 167 5.64 34.64 16.81
CA LEU A 167 5.54 35.26 18.13
C LEU A 167 6.92 35.73 18.65
N VAL A 168 7.97 34.92 18.46
CA VAL A 168 9.35 35.29 18.84
C VAL A 168 9.84 36.48 18.02
N ILE A 169 9.55 36.51 16.72
CA ILE A 169 9.92 37.65 15.85
C ILE A 169 9.21 38.91 16.31
N SER A 170 7.88 38.87 16.47
CA SER A 170 7.10 40.03 16.87
C SER A 170 7.58 40.58 18.21
N SER A 171 7.71 39.72 19.23
CA SER A 171 8.17 40.13 20.56
C SER A 171 9.61 40.67 20.54
N SER A 172 10.51 40.07 19.76
CA SER A 172 11.89 40.56 19.63
C SER A 172 11.96 41.93 18.93
N LEU A 173 11.13 42.15 17.90
CA LEU A 173 11.03 43.44 17.23
C LEU A 173 10.41 44.52 18.14
N ASP A 174 9.41 44.17 18.96
CA ASP A 174 8.82 45.09 19.93
C ASP A 174 9.83 45.47 21.03
N LEU A 175 10.59 44.51 21.54
CA LEU A 175 11.68 44.75 22.50
C LEU A 175 12.79 45.61 21.91
N TYR A 176 13.12 45.42 20.63
CA TYR A 176 14.07 46.26 19.91
C TYR A 176 13.57 47.70 19.81
N LYS A 177 12.29 47.92 19.46
CA LYS A 177 11.69 49.27 19.42
C LYS A 177 11.74 49.97 20.77
N LEU A 178 11.57 49.23 21.87
CA LEU A 178 11.57 49.78 23.23
C LEU A 178 12.99 50.07 23.76
N ASN A 179 13.94 49.18 23.50
CA ASN A 179 15.25 49.20 24.18
C ASN A 179 16.44 49.48 23.25
N ASN A 180 16.22 49.47 21.94
CA ASN A 180 17.21 49.63 20.88
C ASN A 180 18.45 48.71 21.03
N ARG A 181 18.23 47.46 21.48
CA ARG A 181 19.30 46.50 21.72
C ARG A 181 19.49 45.55 20.55
N GLU A 182 20.68 45.53 19.97
CA GLU A 182 21.03 44.69 18.81
C GLU A 182 20.77 43.19 19.04
N LYS A 183 20.90 42.70 20.27
CA LYS A 183 20.60 41.30 20.64
C LYS A 183 19.16 40.87 20.30
N ASP A 184 18.21 41.81 20.35
CA ASP A 184 16.81 41.52 20.07
C ASP A 184 16.60 41.42 18.55
N LEU A 185 17.34 42.20 17.75
CA LEU A 185 17.39 42.05 16.29
C LEU A 185 18.00 40.71 15.86
N LEU A 186 19.10 40.30 16.51
CA LEU A 186 19.75 39.00 16.27
C LEU A 186 18.81 37.83 16.60
N ARG A 187 18.01 37.93 17.67
CA ARG A 187 16.96 36.94 17.99
C ARG A 187 15.90 36.84 16.91
N ALA A 188 15.41 37.97 16.41
CA ALA A 188 14.45 38.00 15.31
C ALA A 188 15.04 37.37 14.03
N GLN A 189 16.30 37.68 13.68
CA GLN A 189 17.00 37.08 12.54
C GLN A 189 17.17 35.56 12.69
N ALA A 190 17.56 35.09 13.87
CA ALA A 190 17.68 33.65 14.14
C ALA A 190 16.33 32.93 13.99
N SER A 191 15.23 33.57 14.38
CA SER A 191 13.87 33.05 14.21
C SER A 191 13.43 33.07 12.74
N LEU A 192 13.79 34.10 11.98
CA LEU A 192 13.56 34.17 10.53
C LEU A 192 14.27 33.03 9.79
N GLN A 193 15.52 32.71 10.17
CA GLN A 193 16.25 31.58 9.63
C GLN A 193 15.57 30.24 9.97
N ARG A 194 14.97 30.13 11.17
CA ARG A 194 14.17 28.95 11.53
C ARG A 194 12.91 28.82 10.68
N MET A 195 12.18 29.90 10.42
CA MET A 195 11.03 29.87 9.50
C MET A 195 11.40 29.44 8.09
N GLN A 196 12.54 29.90 7.55
CA GLN A 196 13.01 29.46 6.24
C GLN A 196 13.26 27.93 6.20
N ASN A 197 13.79 27.37 7.29
CA ASN A 197 13.96 25.91 7.40
C ASN A 197 12.61 25.18 7.45
N ILE A 198 11.61 25.73 8.16
CA ILE A 198 10.25 25.15 8.21
C ILE A 198 9.63 25.13 6.80
N ILE A 199 9.79 26.21 6.03
CA ILE A 199 9.27 26.29 4.64
C ILE A 199 9.98 25.27 3.74
N ALA A 200 11.30 25.10 3.88
CA ALA A 200 12.03 24.08 3.12
C ALA A 200 11.51 22.66 3.43
N GLN A 201 11.24 22.36 4.70
CA GLN A 201 10.66 21.08 5.11
C GLN A 201 9.23 20.88 4.61
N MET A 202 8.43 21.95 4.50
CA MET A 202 7.11 21.87 3.88
C MET A 202 7.20 21.47 2.41
N ARG A 203 8.18 21.99 1.67
CA ARG A 203 8.44 21.56 0.28
C ARG A 203 8.86 20.10 0.19
N GLU A 204 9.66 19.61 1.14
CA GLU A 204 10.02 18.19 1.23
C GLU A 204 8.78 17.31 1.48
N LEU A 205 7.88 17.74 2.39
CA LEU A 205 6.60 17.08 2.64
C LEU A 205 5.71 17.09 1.39
N ASP A 206 5.60 18.22 0.69
CA ASP A 206 4.85 18.31 -0.57
C ASP A 206 5.41 17.33 -1.62
N HIS A 207 6.74 17.24 -1.72
CA HIS A 207 7.36 16.27 -2.61
C HIS A 207 7.05 14.83 -2.22
N PHE A 208 7.08 14.51 -0.91
CA PHE A 208 6.71 13.20 -0.39
C PHE A 208 5.24 12.84 -0.68
N LEU A 209 4.31 13.80 -0.59
CA LEU A 209 2.87 13.56 -0.74
C LEU A 209 2.38 13.58 -2.19
N LEU A 210 2.97 14.45 -3.01
CA LEU A 210 2.54 14.71 -4.38
C LEU A 210 3.35 13.93 -5.42
N SER A 211 4.43 13.24 -5.02
CA SER A 211 5.14 12.30 -5.90
C SER A 211 4.21 11.14 -6.26
N ARG A 212 3.42 11.33 -7.32
CA ARG A 212 2.75 10.26 -8.08
C ARG A 212 3.72 9.48 -8.97
N THR A 213 5.01 9.77 -8.88
CA THR A 213 6.05 9.12 -9.67
C THR A 213 6.08 7.65 -9.34
N GLU A 214 6.02 6.81 -10.37
CA GLU A 214 6.23 5.38 -10.22
C GLU A 214 7.62 5.12 -9.64
N MET A 215 7.73 4.15 -8.74
CA MET A 215 9.02 3.70 -8.25
C MET A 215 9.81 3.12 -9.41
N ALA A 216 11.01 3.64 -9.64
CA ALA A 216 11.91 3.19 -10.67
C ALA A 216 13.17 2.59 -10.05
N SER A 217 13.91 1.82 -10.85
CA SER A 217 15.24 1.36 -10.47
C SER A 217 16.19 2.56 -10.36
N ALA A 218 16.77 2.77 -9.18
CA ALA A 218 17.70 3.85 -8.89
C ALA A 218 19.01 3.29 -8.31
N GLU A 219 20.15 3.80 -8.80
CA GLU A 219 21.47 3.48 -8.25
C GLU A 219 21.76 4.33 -7.01
N LEU A 220 21.91 3.68 -5.85
CA LEU A 220 22.12 4.39 -4.58
C LEU A 220 23.35 5.30 -4.60
N ARG A 221 24.45 4.83 -5.20
CA ARG A 221 25.70 5.59 -5.30
C ARG A 221 25.50 6.92 -6.03
N GLU A 222 24.82 6.91 -7.17
CA GLU A 222 24.57 8.12 -7.96
C GLU A 222 23.74 9.15 -7.20
N VAL A 223 22.70 8.70 -6.50
CA VAL A 223 21.83 9.58 -5.70
C VAL A 223 22.61 10.18 -4.53
N ILE A 224 23.39 9.36 -3.82
CA ILE A 224 24.25 9.84 -2.70
C ILE A 224 25.25 10.86 -3.21
N ASP A 225 25.97 10.56 -4.29
CA ASP A 225 26.97 11.46 -4.87
C ASP A 225 26.35 12.80 -5.29
N LYS A 226 25.17 12.76 -5.91
CA LYS A 226 24.46 13.98 -6.34
C LYS A 226 24.08 14.87 -5.15
N VAL A 227 23.57 14.28 -4.07
CA VAL A 227 23.14 15.01 -2.87
C VAL A 227 24.35 15.54 -2.10
N MET A 228 25.35 14.71 -1.84
CA MET A 228 26.50 15.08 -1.01
C MET A 228 27.39 16.15 -1.64
N LYS A 229 27.50 16.19 -2.98
CA LYS A 229 28.18 17.28 -3.70
C LYS A 229 27.57 18.67 -3.41
N GLY A 230 26.28 18.74 -3.06
CA GLY A 230 25.61 20.00 -2.72
C GLY A 230 25.79 20.45 -1.27
N LEU A 231 26.23 19.57 -0.36
CA LEU A 231 26.26 19.83 1.08
C LEU A 231 27.63 20.25 1.64
N ASP A 232 28.66 20.26 0.79
CA ASP A 232 30.05 20.60 1.13
C ASP A 232 30.50 19.92 2.44
N MET A 233 30.40 18.59 2.43
CA MET A 233 30.76 17.73 3.56
C MET A 233 31.51 16.50 3.02
N PRO A 234 32.72 16.22 3.51
CA PRO A 234 33.46 15.01 3.15
C PRO A 234 32.65 13.73 3.32
N TYR A 235 32.69 12.85 2.33
CA TYR A 235 31.95 11.59 2.39
C TYR A 235 32.67 10.44 1.65
N SER A 236 32.35 9.20 2.02
CA SER A 236 32.77 7.99 1.31
C SER A 236 31.57 7.10 0.99
N VAL A 237 31.61 6.44 -0.16
CA VAL A 237 30.59 5.44 -0.56
C VAL A 237 31.29 4.12 -0.89
N VAL A 238 30.95 3.07 -0.16
CA VAL A 238 31.49 1.72 -0.32
C VAL A 238 30.38 0.80 -0.84
N GLY A 239 30.68 0.02 -1.87
CA GLY A 239 29.72 -0.87 -2.52
C GLY A 239 28.82 -0.18 -3.56
N GLU A 240 27.93 -0.96 -4.15
CA GLU A 240 26.96 -0.56 -5.18
C GLU A 240 25.66 -1.34 -4.99
N GLY A 241 24.55 -0.82 -5.50
CA GLY A 241 23.26 -1.47 -5.35
C GLY A 241 22.10 -0.63 -5.88
N LYS A 242 21.22 -1.30 -6.63
CA LYS A 242 19.97 -0.73 -7.14
C LYS A 242 18.81 -0.94 -6.17
N VAL A 243 17.92 0.04 -6.11
CA VAL A 243 16.71 0.02 -5.28
C VAL A 243 15.51 0.50 -6.07
N LEU A 244 14.31 0.02 -5.73
CA LEU A 244 13.06 0.59 -6.25
C LEU A 244 12.70 1.80 -5.41
N ALA A 245 12.85 2.99 -5.98
CA ALA A 245 12.61 4.24 -5.29
C ALA A 245 12.08 5.32 -6.26
N ASP A 246 11.52 6.38 -5.70
CA ASP A 246 11.14 7.57 -6.44
C ASP A 246 12.11 8.73 -6.10
N PRO A 247 11.97 9.92 -6.70
CA PRO A 247 12.88 11.05 -6.45
C PRO A 247 13.01 11.48 -4.97
N ALA A 248 12.08 11.09 -4.08
CA ALA A 248 12.18 11.36 -2.65
C ALA A 248 13.34 10.63 -1.97
N LEU A 249 13.99 9.65 -2.64
CA LEU A 249 15.22 9.03 -2.14
C LEU A 249 16.32 10.09 -1.88
N ALA A 250 16.43 11.10 -2.73
CA ALA A 250 17.39 12.19 -2.52
C ALA A 250 17.10 12.96 -1.21
N ALA A 251 15.83 13.19 -0.91
CA ALA A 251 15.40 13.87 0.32
C ALA A 251 15.71 13.04 1.58
N ILE A 252 15.71 11.70 1.51
CA ILE A 252 16.17 10.85 2.61
C ILE A 252 17.64 11.13 2.91
N ILE A 253 18.50 11.04 1.88
CA ILE A 253 19.95 11.24 2.03
C ILE A 253 20.25 12.66 2.54
N GLU A 254 19.57 13.66 1.98
CA GLU A 254 19.73 15.05 2.41
C GLU A 254 19.33 15.25 3.87
N ASN A 255 18.23 14.64 4.32
CA ASN A 255 17.80 14.73 5.71
C ASN A 255 18.83 14.11 6.68
N LEU A 256 19.34 12.93 6.36
CA LEU A 256 20.35 12.27 7.19
C LEU A 256 21.64 13.10 7.25
N ALA A 257 22.10 13.63 6.11
CA ALA A 257 23.32 14.42 6.04
C ALA A 257 23.20 15.78 6.75
N ARG A 258 22.06 16.45 6.58
CA ARG A 258 21.75 17.69 7.30
C ARG A 258 21.68 17.45 8.81
N ASN A 259 21.16 16.31 9.25
CA ASN A 259 21.13 15.94 10.66
C ASN A 259 22.53 15.70 11.22
N ALA A 260 23.38 14.97 10.49
CA ALA A 260 24.78 14.76 10.86
C ALA A 260 25.53 16.09 11.04
N LYS A 261 25.44 17.00 10.05
CA LYS A 261 26.12 18.32 10.09
C LYS A 261 25.57 19.23 11.19
N ARG A 262 24.24 19.37 11.30
CA ARG A 262 23.61 20.36 12.20
C ARG A 262 23.59 19.91 13.66
N HIS A 263 23.17 18.67 13.89
CA HIS A 263 22.93 18.11 15.23
C HIS A 263 24.12 17.30 15.72
N GLY A 264 24.66 16.42 14.86
CA GLY A 264 25.85 15.63 15.18
C GLY A 264 27.13 16.45 15.22
N LYS A 265 27.17 17.64 14.60
CA LYS A 265 28.41 18.40 14.35
C LYS A 265 29.47 17.56 13.63
N ALA A 266 29.01 16.60 12.83
CA ALA A 266 29.85 15.72 12.06
C ALA A 266 30.63 16.52 11.00
N GLU A 267 31.85 16.07 10.75
CA GLU A 267 32.73 16.59 9.71
C GLU A 267 32.79 15.63 8.51
N ARG A 268 32.42 14.35 8.69
CA ARG A 268 32.42 13.33 7.64
C ARG A 268 31.24 12.37 7.75
N MET A 269 30.81 11.83 6.61
CA MET A 269 29.88 10.71 6.53
C MET A 269 30.45 9.50 5.77
N GLU A 270 30.00 8.31 6.15
CA GLU A 270 30.29 7.05 5.47
C GLU A 270 28.98 6.38 5.05
N PHE A 271 28.90 5.95 3.80
CA PHE A 271 27.78 5.21 3.23
C PHE A 271 28.26 3.84 2.79
N ILE A 272 27.65 2.77 3.29
CA ILE A 272 27.98 1.38 2.92
C ILE A 272 26.74 0.72 2.33
N ILE A 273 26.85 0.32 1.06
CA ILE A 273 25.78 -0.35 0.32
C ILE A 273 26.09 -1.84 0.27
N THR A 274 25.13 -2.67 0.69
CA THR A 274 25.26 -4.12 0.71
C THR A 274 24.02 -4.78 0.11
N PRO A 275 24.11 -5.28 -1.14
CA PRO A 275 23.08 -6.13 -1.72
C PRO A 275 22.95 -7.44 -0.93
N SER A 276 21.72 -7.87 -0.66
CA SER A 276 21.40 -9.12 0.05
C SER A 276 20.12 -9.75 -0.51
N GLY A 277 20.28 -10.60 -1.52
CA GLY A 277 19.18 -11.28 -2.21
C GLY A 277 18.19 -10.29 -2.83
N LYS A 278 16.94 -10.29 -2.36
CA LYS A 278 15.86 -9.40 -2.82
C LYS A 278 15.83 -8.03 -2.12
N ARG A 279 16.82 -7.74 -1.27
CA ARG A 279 16.93 -6.46 -0.57
C ARG A 279 18.31 -5.85 -0.75
N THR A 280 18.38 -4.53 -0.64
CA THR A 280 19.63 -3.78 -0.58
C THR A 280 19.65 -3.02 0.74
N MET A 281 20.73 -3.17 1.51
CA MET A 281 20.95 -2.43 2.76
C MET A 281 21.86 -1.23 2.49
N LEU A 282 21.50 -0.08 3.03
CA LEU A 282 22.33 1.12 3.10
C LEU A 282 22.58 1.45 4.57
N LEU A 283 23.82 1.33 5.00
CA LEU A 283 24.28 1.83 6.29
C LEU A 283 24.85 3.23 6.10
N VAL A 284 24.33 4.18 6.87
CA VAL A 284 24.79 5.57 6.91
C VAL A 284 25.38 5.85 8.28
N ARG A 285 26.62 6.34 8.32
CA ARG A 285 27.34 6.70 9.54
C ARG A 285 27.85 8.12 9.45
N ASP A 286 27.93 8.78 10.59
CA ASP A 286 28.65 10.04 10.75
C ASP A 286 29.69 9.94 11.85
N ASP A 287 30.58 10.93 11.95
CA ASP A 287 31.60 11.07 12.99
C ASP A 287 31.21 12.10 14.07
N GLY A 288 29.92 12.39 14.20
CA GLY A 288 29.41 13.40 15.11
C GLY A 288 29.29 12.94 16.57
N THR A 289 28.53 13.70 17.35
CA THR A 289 28.26 13.42 18.77
C THR A 289 27.32 12.23 19.00
N GLY A 290 26.67 11.72 17.93
CA GLY A 290 25.64 10.70 18.03
C GLY A 290 24.30 11.21 18.59
N ILE A 291 23.38 10.26 18.81
CA ILE A 291 22.05 10.45 19.37
C ILE A 291 22.09 10.12 20.86
N LYS A 292 21.48 10.94 21.73
CA LYS A 292 21.39 10.59 23.15
C LYS A 292 20.58 9.32 23.38
N GLU A 293 21.01 8.47 24.30
CA GLU A 293 20.40 7.16 24.57
C GLU A 293 18.89 7.24 24.87
N GLU A 294 18.48 8.25 25.63
CA GLU A 294 17.07 8.53 25.98
C GLU A 294 16.16 8.78 24.76
N TYR A 295 16.75 9.04 23.60
CA TYR A 295 16.04 9.38 22.37
C TYR A 295 16.08 8.29 21.30
N LEU A 296 16.98 7.31 21.40
CA LEU A 296 17.15 6.27 20.37
C LEU A 296 15.85 5.55 20.03
N SER A 297 15.04 5.23 21.04
CA SER A 297 13.76 4.53 20.87
C SER A 297 12.66 5.38 20.22
N ARG A 298 12.84 6.71 20.12
CA ARG A 298 11.80 7.64 19.67
C ARG A 298 12.26 8.59 18.56
N VAL A 299 13.53 8.60 18.19
CA VAL A 299 14.12 9.59 17.26
C VAL A 299 13.49 9.57 15.85
N LEU A 300 12.88 8.45 15.47
CA LEU A 300 12.14 8.27 14.21
C LEU A 300 10.63 8.54 14.34
N MET A 301 10.13 8.73 15.57
CA MET A 301 8.71 9.02 15.82
C MET A 301 8.37 10.47 15.50
N GLU A 302 7.09 10.71 15.27
CA GLU A 302 6.57 12.03 14.96
C GLU A 302 6.76 13.06 16.08
N GLY A 303 7.09 14.31 15.69
CA GLY A 303 7.18 15.45 16.60
C GLY A 303 8.39 15.41 17.54
N VAL A 304 9.36 14.54 17.25
CA VAL A 304 10.53 14.34 18.09
C VAL A 304 11.67 15.26 17.64
N ALA A 305 11.93 16.30 18.44
CA ALA A 305 13.01 17.26 18.22
C ALA A 305 13.82 17.53 19.50
N PHE A 306 15.14 17.60 19.39
CA PHE A 306 16.05 17.69 20.55
C PHE A 306 17.11 18.79 20.42
N GLY A 307 17.63 19.25 21.56
CA GLY A 307 18.73 20.22 21.68
C GLY A 307 18.31 21.70 21.63
N GLU A 308 19.30 22.60 21.75
CA GLU A 308 19.11 24.06 21.65
C GLU A 308 18.68 24.52 20.25
N SER A 309 18.92 23.68 19.25
CA SER A 309 18.54 23.87 17.85
C SER A 309 17.29 23.07 17.49
N ARG A 310 16.21 23.16 18.29
CA ARG A 310 14.92 22.49 18.04
C ARG A 310 14.51 22.67 16.57
N GLY A 311 14.61 21.60 15.79
CA GLY A 311 13.91 21.47 14.51
C GLY A 311 12.45 21.12 14.76
N THR A 312 11.69 20.92 13.69
CA THR A 312 10.28 20.53 13.74
C THR A 312 10.05 19.07 14.13
N GLY A 313 11.10 18.25 14.15
CA GLY A 313 11.01 16.79 14.34
C GLY A 313 10.41 16.04 13.15
N LEU A 314 10.18 16.72 12.02
CA LEU A 314 9.60 16.11 10.82
C LEU A 314 10.62 15.37 9.96
N GLY A 315 11.90 15.76 9.97
CA GLY A 315 12.91 15.23 9.03
C GLY A 315 13.06 13.70 9.10
N LEU A 316 13.37 13.16 10.29
CA LEU A 316 13.53 11.70 10.46
C LEU A 316 12.20 10.94 10.39
N TYR A 317 11.10 11.58 10.77
CA TYR A 317 9.76 11.03 10.57
C TYR A 317 9.46 10.85 9.06
N LEU A 318 9.78 11.86 8.23
CA LEU A 318 9.61 11.77 6.78
C LEU A 318 10.51 10.68 6.17
N VAL A 319 11.73 10.51 6.68
CA VAL A 319 12.59 9.39 6.28
C VAL A 319 11.91 8.05 6.57
N LEU A 320 11.39 7.85 7.79
CA LEU A 320 10.67 6.64 8.18
C LEU A 320 9.46 6.38 7.26
N ARG A 321 8.62 7.38 7.04
CA ARG A 321 7.43 7.26 6.18
C ARG A 321 7.78 6.96 4.72
N THR A 322 8.87 7.52 4.22
CA THR A 322 9.38 7.24 2.86
C THR A 322 9.91 5.82 2.75
N MET A 323 10.65 5.33 3.74
CA MET A 323 11.15 3.95 3.76
C MET A 323 10.01 2.93 3.81
N GLN A 324 8.98 3.18 4.61
CA GLN A 324 7.78 2.35 4.66
C GLN A 324 7.06 2.32 3.29
N ARG A 325 6.99 3.46 2.58
CA ARG A 325 6.42 3.52 1.22
C ARG A 325 7.19 2.64 0.23
N TYR A 326 8.51 2.58 0.34
CA TYR A 326 9.36 1.68 -0.48
C TYR A 326 9.24 0.20 -0.08
N GLY A 327 8.42 -0.13 0.92
CA GLY A 327 8.32 -1.49 1.47
C GLY A 327 9.60 -1.92 2.18
N GLY A 328 10.37 -0.94 2.66
CA GLY A 328 11.61 -1.06 3.40
C GLY A 328 11.46 -0.69 4.88
N ASP A 329 12.58 -0.54 5.57
CA ASP A 329 12.63 -0.14 6.98
C ASP A 329 13.87 0.70 7.30
N ILE A 330 13.84 1.46 8.39
CA ILE A 330 14.97 2.23 8.92
C ILE A 330 15.11 2.03 10.43
N THR A 331 16.35 1.82 10.89
CA THR A 331 16.70 1.86 12.31
C THR A 331 17.74 2.95 12.57
N ALA A 332 17.78 3.45 13.81
CA ALA A 332 18.72 4.46 14.27
C ALA A 332 19.49 3.95 15.50
N GLY A 333 20.77 4.29 15.59
CA GLY A 333 21.67 3.90 16.67
C GLY A 333 22.87 4.84 16.76
N ASN A 334 23.83 4.51 17.62
CA ASN A 334 25.15 5.15 17.65
C ASN A 334 26.23 4.17 17.18
N ASP A 335 27.24 4.63 16.45
CA ASP A 335 28.38 3.77 16.12
C ASP A 335 29.28 3.62 17.36
N PRO A 336 29.79 2.40 17.67
CA PRO A 336 30.74 2.21 18.77
C PRO A 336 32.01 3.07 18.66
N ARG A 337 32.35 3.54 17.45
CA ARG A 337 33.49 4.42 17.18
C ARG A 337 33.16 5.91 17.33
N GLY A 338 31.91 6.26 17.68
CA GLY A 338 31.39 7.63 17.75
C GLY A 338 30.47 7.97 16.57
N GLY A 339 29.55 8.91 16.78
CA GLY A 339 28.57 9.34 15.77
C GLY A 339 27.29 8.52 15.72
N ALA A 340 26.35 8.97 14.89
CA ALA A 340 25.09 8.27 14.68
C ALA A 340 25.24 7.23 13.55
N ARG A 341 24.43 6.16 13.64
CA ARG A 341 24.29 5.15 12.60
C ARG A 341 22.82 4.99 12.23
N PHE A 342 22.54 4.92 10.93
CA PHE A 342 21.21 4.62 10.39
C PHE A 342 21.32 3.46 9.42
N GLU A 343 20.48 2.44 9.60
CA GLU A 343 20.43 1.28 8.71
C GLU A 343 19.11 1.29 7.96
N LEU A 344 19.19 1.43 6.64
CA LEU A 344 18.05 1.49 5.75
C LEU A 344 18.00 0.20 4.92
N THR A 345 16.83 -0.42 4.81
CA THR A 345 16.62 -1.60 3.96
C THR A 345 15.61 -1.32 2.87
N PHE A 346 15.96 -1.62 1.62
CA PHE A 346 15.12 -1.40 0.45
C PHE A 346 14.79 -2.73 -0.22
N ARG A 347 13.72 -2.76 -1.03
CA ARG A 347 13.55 -3.81 -2.04
C ARG A 347 14.57 -3.59 -3.16
N SER A 348 15.29 -4.65 -3.53
CA SER A 348 16.18 -4.59 -4.71
C SER A 348 15.35 -4.38 -5.97
N ALA A 349 15.90 -3.60 -6.90
CA ALA A 349 15.29 -3.37 -8.21
C ALA A 349 15.61 -4.44 -9.24
#